data_AF-Q7YS24-F1
#
_entry.id   AF-Q7YS24-F1
#
_cell.length_a   1.000
_cell.length_b   1.000
_cell.length_c   1.000
_cell.angle_alpha   90.00
_cell.angle_beta   90.00
_cell.angle_gamma   90.00
#
_symmetry.space_group_name_H-M   'P 1'
#
loop_
_entity.id
_entity.type
_entity.pdbx_description
1 polymer ?
#
loop_
_entity_poly.entity_id
_entity_poly.type
_entity_poly.pdbx_seq_one_letter_code
_entity_poly.pdbx_strand_id
1 'polypeptide(L)'
;QKEKESREKELMDFSKSVNEARSKMDVAQSELDIYLRRHNTAVSQLGKAKEALMAASETLKERKAAIGDIEAKLPQTEHELKEKEKELQKPTQEEINFKSLARDLFQKVEEAKSSLAMNRSRGKVLDAIIQEKKSGRIPGIYGRLGDLGTIDEKYDVAISSCCHALDYIVVDSVDTAQECANFLKRQNIGVATFIGLDKMAVWAKKMTKIQTPENTPRLFDFSKSKRWGNSPSFLLCLTDTLVADSLDQATRVAYQKDRRWRVVTLQGQIIEQSGT
;
A
#
# COMPACT_ATOMS: atom_id res chain seq x y z
N GLN A 1 133.36 18.58 26.28
CA GLN A 1 132.47 18.95 25.16
C GLN A 1 132.16 17.77 24.23
N LYS A 2 133.12 17.21 23.49
CA LYS A 2 132.85 16.21 22.41
C LYS A 2 132.17 14.90 22.83
N GLU A 3 132.52 14.31 23.97
CA GLU A 3 131.82 13.10 24.47
C GLU A 3 130.38 13.37 24.91
N LYS A 4 130.12 14.58 25.43
CA LYS A 4 128.79 15.02 25.83
C LYS A 4 127.89 15.17 24.61
N GLU A 5 128.41 15.77 23.53
CA GLU A 5 127.71 15.92 22.24
C GLU A 5 127.43 14.56 21.57
N SER A 6 128.35 13.60 21.67
CA SER A 6 128.15 12.23 21.13
C SER A 6 127.01 11.50 21.87
N ARG A 7 127.02 11.54 23.21
CA ARG A 7 125.96 10.91 24.01
C ARG A 7 124.62 11.63 23.88
N GLU A 8 124.62 12.96 23.70
CA GLU A 8 123.40 13.72 23.40
C GLU A 8 122.79 13.32 22.04
N LYS A 9 123.63 13.02 21.05
CA LYS A 9 123.17 12.53 19.74
C LYS A 9 122.59 11.12 19.79
N GLU A 10 123.25 10.19 20.49
CA GLU A 10 122.72 8.83 20.74
C GLU A 10 121.40 8.86 21.53
N LEU A 11 121.29 9.77 22.51
CA LEU A 11 120.06 9.93 23.30
C LEU A 11 118.92 10.57 22.48
N MET A 12 119.25 11.46 21.53
CA MET A 12 118.29 11.95 20.53
C MET A 12 117.79 10.84 19.60
N ASP A 13 118.69 9.98 19.10
CA ASP A 13 118.31 8.87 18.22
C ASP A 13 117.47 7.82 18.96
N PHE A 14 117.81 7.52 20.22
CA PHE A 14 117.01 6.64 21.07
C PHE A 14 115.64 7.24 21.40
N SER A 15 115.59 8.54 21.72
CA SER A 15 114.33 9.28 21.92
C SER A 15 113.45 9.25 20.68
N LYS A 16 114.04 9.37 19.48
CA LYS A 16 113.33 9.26 18.21
C LYS A 16 112.73 7.86 18.01
N SER A 17 113.50 6.80 18.27
CA SER A 17 113.02 5.42 18.18
C SER A 17 111.90 5.12 19.19
N VAL A 18 112.02 5.60 20.43
CA VAL A 18 110.98 5.48 21.46
C VAL A 18 109.70 6.21 21.05
N ASN A 19 109.82 7.42 20.49
CA ASN A 19 108.66 8.17 20.00
C ASN A 19 107.99 7.50 18.78
N GLU A 20 108.76 6.90 17.86
CA GLU A 20 108.22 6.12 16.74
C GLU A 20 107.49 4.86 17.21
N ALA A 21 108.05 4.12 18.17
CA ALA A 21 107.41 2.95 18.75
C ALA A 21 106.13 3.32 19.52
N ARG A 22 106.16 4.43 20.28
CA ARG A 22 105.00 4.95 21.00
C ARG A 22 103.90 5.39 20.04
N SER A 23 104.25 6.08 18.95
CA SER A 23 103.29 6.43 17.89
C SER A 23 102.63 5.20 17.25
N LYS A 24 103.42 4.15 16.93
CA LYS A 24 102.88 2.89 16.42
C LYS A 24 101.95 2.19 17.43
N MET A 25 102.31 2.21 18.71
CA MET A 25 101.48 1.68 19.79
C MET A 25 100.17 2.47 19.92
N ASP A 26 100.20 3.80 19.89
CA ASP A 26 99.02 4.66 19.98
C ASP A 26 98.07 4.47 18.79
N VAL A 27 98.62 4.27 17.58
CA VAL A 27 97.83 3.92 16.37
C VAL A 27 97.18 2.56 16.53
N ALA A 28 97.92 1.52 16.93
CA ALA A 28 97.37 0.18 17.15
C ALA A 28 96.32 0.15 18.28
N GLN A 29 96.52 0.94 19.34
CA GLN A 29 95.55 1.10 20.43
C GLN A 29 94.26 1.75 19.92
N SER A 30 94.38 2.79 19.08
CA SER A 30 93.23 3.46 18.47
C SER A 30 92.46 2.56 17.51
N GLU A 31 93.17 1.76 16.71
CA GLU A 31 92.56 0.75 15.83
C GLU A 31 91.80 -0.31 16.64
N LEU A 32 92.40 -0.83 17.71
CA LEU A 32 91.77 -1.78 18.61
C LEU A 32 90.48 -1.22 19.22
N ASP A 33 90.49 0.03 19.68
CA ASP A 33 89.32 0.71 20.23
C ASP A 33 88.19 0.86 19.19
N ILE A 34 88.54 1.18 17.93
CA ILE A 34 87.56 1.25 16.84
C ILE A 34 86.94 -0.13 16.59
N TYR A 35 87.76 -1.19 16.53
CA TYR A 35 87.27 -2.55 16.35
C TYR A 35 86.38 -3.02 17.51
N LEU A 36 86.74 -2.70 18.76
CA LEU A 36 85.94 -3.02 19.94
C LEU A 36 84.61 -2.28 19.94
N ARG A 37 84.59 -0.98 19.61
CA ARG A 37 83.33 -0.21 19.48
C ARG A 37 82.43 -0.78 18.39
N ARG A 38 83.01 -1.15 17.24
CA ARG A 38 82.26 -1.76 16.12
C ARG A 38 81.72 -3.14 16.50
N HIS A 39 82.51 -3.95 17.20
CA HIS A 39 82.07 -5.25 17.73
C HIS A 39 80.91 -5.09 18.71
N ASN A 40 81.06 -4.22 19.71
CA ASN A 40 80.01 -3.97 20.72
C ASN A 40 78.72 -3.42 20.09
N THR A 41 78.83 -2.56 19.07
CA THR A 41 77.67 -2.06 18.32
C THR A 41 76.98 -3.19 17.55
N ALA A 42 77.74 -4.04 16.86
CA ALA A 42 77.20 -5.18 16.14
C ALA A 42 76.53 -6.20 17.08
N VAL A 43 77.13 -6.46 18.25
CA VAL A 43 76.54 -7.32 19.29
C VAL A 43 75.23 -6.74 19.81
N SER A 44 75.17 -5.43 20.09
CA SER A 44 73.93 -4.75 20.51
C SER A 44 72.84 -4.82 19.44
N GLN A 45 73.19 -4.58 18.17
CA GLN A 45 72.25 -4.68 17.05
C GLN A 45 71.73 -6.12 16.88
N LEU A 46 72.61 -7.12 17.01
CA LEU A 46 72.24 -8.53 16.94
C LEU A 46 71.32 -8.93 18.09
N GLY A 47 71.55 -8.41 19.30
CA GLY A 47 70.66 -8.58 20.45
C GLY A 47 69.25 -8.03 20.17
N LYS A 48 69.16 -6.77 19.73
CA LYS A 48 67.88 -6.13 19.36
C LYS A 48 67.16 -6.88 18.24
N ALA A 49 67.89 -7.35 17.23
CA ALA A 49 67.31 -8.11 16.13
C ALA A 49 66.77 -9.47 16.60
N LYS A 50 67.44 -10.14 17.54
CA LYS A 50 66.96 -11.39 18.15
C LYS A 50 65.69 -11.17 18.98
N GLU A 51 65.66 -10.12 19.80
CA GLU A 51 64.46 -9.75 20.58
C GLU A 51 63.27 -9.45 19.67
N ALA A 52 63.48 -8.65 18.62
CA ALA A 52 62.44 -8.35 17.64
C ALA A 52 61.96 -9.61 16.89
N LEU A 53 62.87 -10.53 16.55
CA LEU A 53 62.52 -11.80 15.92
C LEU A 53 61.66 -12.67 16.84
N MET A 54 62.02 -12.77 18.13
CA MET A 54 61.24 -13.55 19.10
C MET A 54 59.83 -12.97 19.24
N ALA A 55 59.72 -11.66 19.46
CA ALA A 55 58.42 -10.97 19.58
C ALA A 55 57.56 -11.15 18.33
N ALA A 56 58.15 -11.02 17.12
CA ALA A 56 57.44 -11.24 15.87
C ALA A 56 56.97 -12.71 15.72
N SER A 57 57.80 -13.68 16.14
CA SER A 57 57.44 -15.11 16.07
C SER A 57 56.28 -15.45 17.01
N GLU A 58 56.24 -14.84 18.18
CA GLU A 58 55.21 -15.05 19.19
C GLU A 58 53.89 -14.43 18.73
N THR A 59 53.94 -13.19 18.22
CA THR A 59 52.80 -12.52 17.62
C THR A 59 52.22 -13.31 16.43
N LEU A 60 53.09 -13.92 15.60
CA LEU A 60 52.67 -14.73 14.47
C LEU A 60 51.96 -16.02 14.92
N LYS A 61 52.43 -16.64 16.01
CA LYS A 61 51.78 -17.81 16.61
C LYS A 61 50.39 -17.47 17.15
N GLU A 62 50.26 -16.37 17.88
CA GLU A 62 48.98 -15.89 18.41
C GLU A 62 47.98 -15.58 17.29
N ARG A 63 48.41 -14.86 16.26
CA ARG A 63 47.56 -14.53 15.12
C ARG A 63 47.12 -15.76 14.34
N LYS A 64 47.99 -16.76 14.17
CA LYS A 64 47.62 -18.03 13.53
C LYS A 64 46.56 -18.79 14.33
N ALA A 65 46.68 -18.81 15.66
CA ALA A 65 45.67 -19.43 16.52
C ALA A 65 44.32 -18.70 16.39
N ALA A 66 44.32 -17.36 16.45
CA ALA A 66 43.10 -16.56 16.30
C ALA A 66 42.43 -16.74 14.93
N ILE A 67 43.22 -16.84 13.84
CA ILE A 67 42.69 -17.13 12.51
C ILE A 67 42.02 -18.51 12.48
N GLY A 68 42.66 -19.55 13.03
CA GLY A 68 42.07 -20.89 13.09
C GLY A 68 40.76 -20.93 13.88
N ASP A 69 40.68 -20.21 15.00
CA ASP A 69 39.45 -20.09 15.78
C ASP A 69 38.33 -19.39 15.01
N ILE A 70 38.65 -18.35 14.24
CA ILE A 70 37.68 -17.63 13.41
C ILE A 70 37.23 -18.52 12.24
N GLU A 71 38.15 -19.19 11.55
CA GLU A 71 37.85 -20.10 10.45
C GLU A 71 36.96 -21.28 10.89
N ALA A 72 37.06 -21.71 12.15
CA ALA A 72 36.18 -22.74 12.70
C ALA A 72 34.76 -22.20 13.02
N LYS A 73 34.66 -20.97 13.56
CA LYS A 73 33.37 -20.38 14.01
C LYS A 73 32.56 -19.73 12.90
N LEU A 74 33.22 -19.17 11.88
CA LEU A 74 32.58 -18.50 10.75
C LEU A 74 31.54 -19.40 10.05
N PRO A 75 31.87 -20.65 9.63
CA PRO A 75 30.90 -21.48 8.90
C PRO A 75 29.71 -21.90 9.76
N GLN A 76 29.91 -22.13 11.06
CA GLN A 76 28.81 -22.42 11.99
C GLN A 76 27.85 -21.23 12.10
N THR A 77 28.41 -20.03 12.25
CA THR A 77 27.62 -18.80 12.37
C THR A 77 26.88 -18.48 11.07
N GLU A 78 27.50 -18.69 9.91
CA GLU A 78 26.85 -18.53 8.60
C GLU A 78 25.71 -19.55 8.40
N HIS A 79 25.90 -20.79 8.85
CA HIS A 79 24.86 -21.80 8.81
C HIS A 79 23.67 -21.43 9.69
N GLU A 80 23.92 -21.06 10.95
CA GLU A 80 22.89 -20.62 11.88
C GLU A 80 22.11 -19.41 11.36
N LEU A 81 22.81 -18.42 10.78
CA LEU A 81 22.17 -17.26 10.17
C LEU A 81 21.21 -17.68 9.04
N LYS A 82 21.66 -18.57 8.16
CA LYS A 82 20.87 -19.04 7.01
C LYS A 82 19.66 -19.87 7.43
N GLU A 83 19.78 -20.64 8.52
CA GLU A 83 18.63 -21.35 9.10
C GLU A 83 17.62 -20.38 9.70
N LYS A 84 18.09 -19.38 10.47
CA LYS A 84 17.22 -18.35 11.06
C LYS A 84 16.53 -17.51 10.00
N GLU A 85 17.20 -17.16 8.90
CA GLU A 85 16.57 -16.47 7.76
C GLU A 85 15.47 -17.32 7.11
N LYS A 86 15.69 -18.63 6.93
CA LYS A 86 14.66 -19.54 6.41
C LYS A 86 13.48 -19.68 7.36
N GLU A 87 13.73 -19.74 8.66
CA GLU A 87 12.68 -19.75 9.69
C GLU A 87 11.86 -18.46 9.66
N LEU A 88 12.49 -17.31 9.37
CA LEU A 88 11.83 -16.01 9.31
C LEU A 88 10.94 -15.82 8.06
N GLN A 89 11.23 -16.52 6.96
CA GLN A 89 10.46 -16.38 5.71
C GLN A 89 8.99 -16.80 5.87
N LYS A 90 8.72 -17.90 6.58
CA LYS A 90 7.36 -18.40 6.81
C LYS A 90 6.46 -17.40 7.57
N PRO A 91 6.84 -16.94 8.78
CA PRO A 91 6.02 -15.98 9.52
C PRO A 91 5.89 -14.64 8.80
N THR A 92 6.91 -14.21 8.05
CA THR A 92 6.82 -12.98 7.24
C THR A 92 5.75 -13.13 6.14
N GLN A 93 5.72 -14.28 5.46
CA GLN A 93 4.71 -14.55 4.44
C GLN A 93 3.30 -14.67 5.04
N GLU A 94 3.18 -15.32 6.21
CA GLU A 94 1.92 -15.39 6.95
C GLU A 94 1.44 -14.00 7.39
N GLU A 95 2.33 -13.14 7.89
CA GLU A 95 1.99 -11.76 8.27
C GLU A 95 1.42 -10.97 7.09
N ILE A 96 2.04 -11.08 5.91
CA ILE A 96 1.56 -10.43 4.69
C ILE A 96 0.15 -10.93 4.34
N ASN A 97 -0.08 -12.24 4.40
CA ASN A 97 -1.38 -12.85 4.11
C ASN A 97 -2.45 -12.45 5.14
N PHE A 98 -2.11 -12.37 6.43
CA PHE A 98 -3.04 -11.91 7.46
C PHE A 98 -3.36 -10.43 7.32
N LYS A 99 -2.39 -9.59 6.94
CA LYS A 99 -2.63 -8.16 6.69
C LYS A 99 -3.56 -7.94 5.49
N SER A 100 -3.38 -8.68 4.40
CA SER A 100 -4.28 -8.58 3.25
C SER A 100 -5.69 -9.04 3.62
N LEU A 101 -5.83 -10.19 4.30
CA LEU A 101 -7.11 -10.70 4.75
C LEU A 101 -7.82 -9.72 5.70
N ALA A 102 -7.09 -9.15 6.66
CA ALA A 102 -7.64 -8.16 7.58
C ALA A 102 -8.17 -6.94 6.82
N ARG A 103 -7.41 -6.43 5.84
CA ARG A 103 -7.82 -5.29 5.01
C ARG A 103 -9.11 -5.57 4.25
N ASP A 104 -9.21 -6.74 3.62
CA ASP A 104 -10.40 -7.15 2.88
C ASP A 104 -11.62 -7.29 3.79
N LEU A 105 -11.44 -7.86 4.99
CA LEU A 105 -12.50 -7.96 5.99
C LEU A 105 -12.95 -6.59 6.49
N PHE A 106 -12.02 -5.67 6.76
CA PHE A 106 -12.36 -4.31 7.16
C PHE A 106 -13.16 -3.58 6.08
N GLN A 107 -12.78 -3.72 4.81
CA GLN A 107 -13.54 -3.14 3.70
C GLN A 107 -14.97 -3.70 3.66
N LYS A 108 -15.13 -5.03 3.73
CA LYS A 108 -16.45 -5.67 3.75
C LYS A 108 -17.31 -5.23 4.93
N VAL A 109 -16.70 -5.04 6.11
CA VAL A 109 -17.41 -4.55 7.30
C VAL A 109 -17.89 -3.12 7.09
N GLU A 110 -17.07 -2.25 6.51
CA GLU A 110 -17.44 -0.85 6.28
C GLU A 110 -18.53 -0.73 5.21
N GLU A 111 -18.44 -1.52 4.13
CA GLU A 111 -19.49 -1.63 3.12
C GLU A 111 -20.82 -2.12 3.72
N ALA A 112 -20.77 -3.14 4.57
CA ALA A 112 -21.95 -3.66 5.26
C ALA A 112 -22.55 -2.63 6.25
N LYS A 113 -21.71 -1.91 7.01
CA LYS A 113 -22.16 -0.84 7.91
C LYS A 113 -22.83 0.29 7.16
N SER A 114 -22.21 0.77 6.09
CA SER A 114 -22.76 1.82 5.23
C SER A 114 -24.11 1.38 4.65
N SER A 115 -24.18 0.17 4.11
CA SER A 115 -25.42 -0.41 3.57
C SER A 115 -26.53 -0.52 4.62
N LEU A 116 -26.20 -0.95 5.85
CA LEU A 116 -27.17 -1.05 6.94
C LEU A 116 -27.63 0.32 7.44
N ALA A 117 -26.73 1.30 7.54
CA ALA A 117 -27.08 2.67 7.91
C ALA A 117 -28.02 3.30 6.88
N MET A 118 -27.74 3.13 5.58
CA MET A 118 -28.61 3.58 4.49
C MET A 118 -29.99 2.92 4.56
N ASN A 119 -30.06 1.61 4.79
CA ASN A 119 -31.34 0.90 4.92
C ASN A 119 -32.13 1.34 6.15
N ARG A 120 -31.49 1.51 7.30
CA ARG A 120 -32.15 1.97 8.53
C ARG A 120 -32.69 3.40 8.39
N SER A 121 -31.91 4.28 7.77
CA SER A 121 -32.35 5.66 7.50
C SER A 121 -33.55 5.68 6.55
N ARG A 122 -33.50 4.90 5.45
CA ARG A 122 -34.62 4.79 4.50
C ARG A 122 -35.90 4.27 5.15
N GLY A 123 -35.81 3.20 5.94
CA GLY A 123 -36.95 2.64 6.66
C GLY A 123 -37.58 3.65 7.63
N LYS A 124 -36.75 4.31 8.44
CA LYS A 124 -37.22 5.32 9.42
C LYS A 124 -37.93 6.51 8.74
N VAL A 125 -37.40 6.98 7.61
CA VAL A 125 -38.00 8.08 6.84
C VAL A 125 -39.35 7.66 6.26
N LEU A 126 -39.43 6.46 5.66
CA LEU A 126 -40.68 5.95 5.09
C LEU A 126 -41.75 5.77 6.17
N ASP A 127 -41.39 5.15 7.30
CA ASP A 127 -42.31 4.94 8.42
C ASP A 127 -42.90 6.25 8.93
N ALA A 128 -42.07 7.28 9.10
CA ALA A 128 -42.51 8.59 9.55
C ALA A 128 -43.48 9.26 8.56
N ILE A 129 -43.18 9.22 7.26
CA ILE A 129 -44.06 9.79 6.23
C ILE A 129 -45.39 9.04 6.13
N ILE A 130 -45.36 7.71 6.23
CA ILE A 130 -46.57 6.88 6.24
C ILE A 130 -47.42 7.13 7.50
N GLN A 131 -46.80 7.44 8.64
CA GLN A 131 -47.52 7.86 9.85
C GLN A 131 -48.21 9.21 9.66
N GLU A 132 -47.55 10.20 9.05
CA GLU A 132 -48.17 11.49 8.73
C GLU A 132 -49.37 11.32 7.79
N LYS A 133 -49.23 10.48 6.76
CA LYS A 133 -50.34 10.09 5.88
C LYS A 133 -51.50 9.46 6.65
N LYS A 134 -51.24 8.47 7.52
CA LYS A 134 -52.27 7.77 8.30
C LYS A 134 -52.99 8.68 9.29
N SER A 135 -52.25 9.62 9.89
CA SER A 135 -52.82 10.61 10.81
C SER A 135 -53.62 11.72 10.11
N GLY A 136 -53.50 11.84 8.79
CA GLY A 136 -54.15 12.89 7.99
C GLY A 136 -53.55 14.29 8.17
N ARG A 137 -52.43 14.43 8.89
CA ARG A 137 -51.76 15.73 9.10
C ARG A 137 -51.21 16.32 7.81
N ILE A 138 -50.66 15.47 6.94
CA ILE A 138 -50.19 15.85 5.61
C ILE A 138 -51.01 15.04 4.59
N PRO A 139 -52.09 15.59 4.02
CA PRO A 139 -52.83 14.93 2.94
C PRO A 139 -52.00 14.90 1.66
N GLY A 140 -52.43 14.13 0.66
CA GLY A 140 -51.76 14.10 -0.65
C GLY A 140 -50.56 13.15 -0.78
N ILE A 141 -50.18 12.44 0.29
CA ILE A 141 -49.13 11.41 0.25
C ILE A 141 -49.70 10.09 -0.29
N TYR A 142 -49.15 9.58 -1.39
CA TYR A 142 -49.52 8.28 -1.94
C TYR A 142 -48.70 7.13 -1.34
N GLY A 143 -47.39 7.31 -1.20
CA GLY A 143 -46.48 6.31 -0.64
C GLY A 143 -45.26 6.10 -1.52
N ARG A 144 -44.48 5.05 -1.24
CA ARG A 144 -43.29 4.69 -2.00
C ARG A 144 -43.66 4.25 -3.42
N LEU A 145 -42.94 4.70 -4.44
CA LEU A 145 -43.24 4.38 -5.84
C LEU A 145 -43.26 2.87 -6.09
N GLY A 146 -42.31 2.12 -5.51
CA GLY A 146 -42.25 0.66 -5.61
C GLY A 146 -43.49 -0.06 -5.08
N ASP A 147 -44.20 0.52 -4.11
CA ASP A 147 -45.38 -0.09 -3.50
C ASP A 147 -46.67 0.22 -4.29
N LEU A 148 -46.60 1.14 -5.27
CA LEU A 148 -47.73 1.56 -6.11
C LEU A 148 -47.85 0.78 -7.43
N GLY A 149 -46.82 -0.01 -7.76
CA GLY A 149 -46.72 -0.81 -8.98
C GLY A 149 -46.50 -2.28 -8.67
N THR A 150 -46.84 -3.15 -9.62
CA THR A 150 -46.48 -4.57 -9.56
C THR A 150 -45.82 -4.97 -10.87
N ILE A 151 -44.80 -5.80 -10.78
CA ILE A 151 -44.10 -6.38 -11.93
C ILE A 151 -44.02 -7.89 -11.76
N ASP A 152 -43.83 -8.61 -12.86
CA ASP A 152 -43.56 -10.04 -12.83
C ASP A 152 -42.25 -10.34 -12.08
N GLU A 153 -42.24 -11.39 -11.27
CA GLU A 153 -41.08 -11.84 -10.48
C GLU A 153 -39.84 -12.07 -11.35
N LYS A 154 -40.03 -12.47 -12.62
CA LYS A 154 -38.93 -12.60 -13.60
C LYS A 154 -38.08 -11.33 -13.70
N TYR A 155 -38.67 -10.15 -13.52
CA TYR A 155 -38.01 -8.86 -13.70
C TYR A 155 -37.65 -8.16 -12.39
N ASP A 156 -37.85 -8.80 -11.24
CA ASP A 156 -37.69 -8.18 -9.92
C ASP A 156 -36.25 -7.71 -9.67
N VAL A 157 -35.27 -8.56 -10.01
CA VAL A 157 -33.84 -8.22 -9.92
C VAL A 157 -33.51 -7.08 -10.87
N ALA A 158 -33.96 -7.15 -12.13
CA ALA A 158 -33.68 -6.13 -13.13
C ALA A 158 -34.19 -4.74 -12.72
N ILE A 159 -35.44 -4.65 -12.26
CA ILE A 159 -36.03 -3.35 -11.87
C ILE A 159 -35.41 -2.81 -10.58
N SER A 160 -35.12 -3.68 -9.61
CA SER A 160 -34.53 -3.29 -8.32
C SER A 160 -33.09 -2.80 -8.49
N SER A 161 -32.32 -3.42 -9.39
CA SER A 161 -30.97 -2.99 -9.71
C SER A 161 -30.95 -1.67 -10.49
N CYS A 162 -31.83 -1.50 -11.49
CA CYS A 162 -31.73 -0.35 -12.38
C CYS A 162 -32.50 0.89 -11.90
N CYS A 163 -33.38 0.81 -10.90
CA CYS A 163 -34.29 1.90 -10.58
C CYS A 163 -34.30 2.27 -9.09
N HIS A 164 -33.27 3.00 -8.64
CA HIS A 164 -33.22 3.59 -7.30
C HIS A 164 -34.41 4.51 -6.98
N ALA A 165 -35.02 5.10 -8.02
CA ALA A 165 -36.18 5.98 -7.86
C ALA A 165 -37.46 5.24 -7.42
N LEU A 166 -37.47 3.90 -7.37
CA LEU A 166 -38.56 3.14 -6.74
C LEU A 166 -38.71 3.47 -5.25
N ASP A 167 -37.64 3.92 -4.59
CA ASP A 167 -37.70 4.35 -3.19
C ASP A 167 -38.25 5.77 -3.00
N TYR A 168 -38.53 6.50 -4.08
CA TYR A 168 -39.06 7.86 -3.98
C TYR A 168 -40.51 7.85 -3.53
N ILE A 169 -40.89 8.88 -2.78
CA ILE A 169 -42.24 9.02 -2.23
C ILE A 169 -43.09 9.83 -3.20
N VAL A 170 -44.18 9.24 -3.69
CA VAL A 170 -45.13 9.89 -4.58
C VAL A 170 -46.11 10.73 -3.76
N VAL A 171 -46.26 11.99 -4.14
CA VAL A 171 -47.19 12.96 -3.56
C VAL A 171 -47.98 13.65 -4.67
N ASP A 172 -49.10 14.29 -4.34
CA ASP A 172 -49.96 14.97 -5.31
C ASP A 172 -49.33 16.23 -5.91
N SER A 173 -48.64 17.04 -5.11
CA SER A 173 -48.09 18.34 -5.52
C SER A 173 -46.67 18.60 -4.99
N VAL A 174 -45.97 19.55 -5.61
CA VAL A 174 -44.67 20.05 -5.11
C VAL A 174 -44.78 20.67 -3.72
N ASP A 175 -45.90 21.30 -3.39
CA ASP A 175 -46.11 21.93 -2.08
C ASP A 175 -46.18 20.86 -0.97
N THR A 176 -46.90 19.76 -1.22
CA THR A 176 -46.96 18.59 -0.33
C THR A 176 -45.58 17.96 -0.13
N ALA A 177 -44.77 17.88 -1.19
CA ALA A 177 -43.38 17.40 -1.10
C ALA A 177 -42.54 18.29 -0.17
N GLN A 178 -42.67 19.62 -0.31
CA GLN A 178 -41.95 20.58 0.50
C GLN A 178 -42.38 20.51 1.97
N GLU A 179 -43.68 20.32 2.23
CA GLU A 179 -44.21 20.13 3.58
C GLU A 179 -43.64 18.86 4.23
N CYS A 180 -43.61 17.74 3.50
CA CYS A 180 -42.99 16.49 3.95
C CYS A 180 -41.49 16.67 4.25
N ALA A 181 -40.75 17.34 3.37
CA ALA A 181 -39.32 17.62 3.57
C ALA A 181 -39.08 18.49 4.82
N ASN A 182 -39.90 19.52 5.02
CA ASN A 182 -39.85 20.38 6.20
C ASN A 182 -40.19 19.60 7.48
N PHE A 183 -41.14 18.68 7.44
CA PHE A 183 -41.44 17.77 8.55
C PHE A 183 -40.24 16.90 8.92
N LEU A 184 -39.63 16.21 7.94
CA LEU A 184 -38.46 15.35 8.16
C LEU A 184 -37.29 16.13 8.76
N LYS A 185 -37.07 17.37 8.29
CA LYS A 185 -36.05 18.28 8.82
C LYS A 185 -36.34 18.72 10.25
N ARG A 186 -37.59 19.13 10.56
CA ARG A 186 -37.99 19.55 11.92
C ARG A 186 -37.83 18.44 12.95
N GLN A 187 -38.10 17.20 12.56
CA GLN A 187 -38.01 16.02 13.44
C GLN A 187 -36.66 15.30 13.37
N ASN A 188 -35.71 15.81 12.58
CA ASN A 188 -34.38 15.21 12.36
C ASN A 188 -34.45 13.70 12.03
N ILE A 189 -35.38 13.33 11.15
CA ILE A 189 -35.65 11.91 10.82
C ILE A 189 -34.74 11.43 9.69
N GLY A 190 -34.49 12.29 8.70
CA GLY A 190 -33.64 12.00 7.55
C GLY A 190 -34.01 12.84 6.33
N VAL A 191 -33.58 12.38 5.15
CA VAL A 191 -33.87 13.01 3.85
C VAL A 191 -34.58 11.99 2.96
N ALA A 192 -35.58 12.45 2.21
CA ALA A 192 -36.27 11.66 1.21
C ALA A 192 -36.37 12.45 -0.10
N THR A 193 -36.50 11.73 -1.20
CA THR A 193 -36.79 12.30 -2.52
C THR A 193 -38.25 12.05 -2.85
N PHE A 194 -38.91 13.07 -3.38
CA PHE A 194 -40.35 13.08 -3.64
C PHE A 194 -40.66 13.24 -5.12
N ILE A 195 -41.76 12.65 -5.58
CA ILE A 195 -42.31 12.82 -6.92
C ILE A 195 -43.68 13.49 -6.78
N GLY A 196 -43.78 14.76 -7.19
CA GLY A 196 -45.06 15.48 -7.28
C GLY A 196 -45.80 15.16 -8.58
N LEU A 197 -47.01 14.62 -8.46
CA LEU A 197 -47.83 14.23 -9.62
C LEU A 197 -48.30 15.43 -10.46
N ASP A 198 -48.43 16.61 -9.87
CA ASP A 198 -48.75 17.87 -10.54
C ASP A 198 -47.77 18.23 -11.68
N LYS A 199 -46.50 17.83 -11.57
CA LYS A 199 -45.48 18.04 -12.62
C LYS A 199 -45.36 16.89 -13.62
N MET A 200 -46.12 15.81 -13.44
CA MET A 200 -45.97 14.59 -14.24
C MET A 200 -46.70 14.63 -15.60
N ALA A 201 -47.50 15.67 -15.87
CA ALA A 201 -48.24 15.82 -17.12
C ALA A 201 -47.38 15.81 -18.39
N VAL A 202 -46.10 16.22 -18.29
CA VAL A 202 -45.14 16.21 -19.42
C VAL A 202 -44.83 14.79 -19.89
N TRP A 203 -44.85 13.81 -18.97
CA TRP A 203 -44.50 12.42 -19.24
C TRP A 203 -45.68 11.60 -19.77
N ALA A 204 -46.92 12.03 -19.50
CA ALA A 204 -48.12 11.38 -20.03
C ALA A 204 -48.12 11.29 -21.57
N LYS A 205 -47.56 12.30 -22.26
CA LYS A 205 -47.46 12.33 -23.72
C LYS A 205 -46.39 11.40 -24.30
N LYS A 206 -45.52 10.80 -23.47
CA LYS A 206 -44.36 9.98 -23.87
C LYS A 206 -44.51 8.49 -23.55
N MET A 207 -45.70 8.06 -23.12
CA MET A 207 -45.99 6.68 -22.71
C MET A 207 -46.23 5.71 -23.88
N THR A 208 -46.23 6.20 -25.12
CA THR A 208 -46.45 5.35 -26.29
C THR A 208 -45.36 4.30 -26.41
N LYS A 209 -45.74 3.10 -26.86
CA LYS A 209 -44.77 2.05 -27.19
C LYS A 209 -43.79 2.55 -28.25
N ILE A 210 -42.53 2.19 -28.07
CA ILE A 210 -41.42 2.55 -28.95
C ILE A 210 -40.90 1.30 -29.64
N GLN A 211 -40.35 1.46 -30.84
CA GLN A 211 -39.64 0.38 -31.51
C GLN A 211 -38.30 0.17 -30.81
N THR A 212 -38.04 -1.06 -30.37
CA THR A 212 -36.84 -1.42 -29.62
C THR A 212 -35.95 -2.36 -30.44
N PRO A 213 -34.61 -2.27 -30.29
CA PRO A 213 -33.69 -3.18 -30.96
C PRO A 213 -33.95 -4.63 -30.53
N GLU A 214 -33.86 -5.57 -31.47
CA GLU A 214 -34.14 -7.00 -31.23
C GLU A 214 -35.53 -7.29 -30.63
N ASN A 215 -36.49 -6.35 -30.73
CA ASN A 215 -37.77 -6.39 -30.00
C ASN A 215 -37.60 -6.56 -28.48
N THR A 216 -36.49 -6.07 -27.94
CA THR A 216 -36.16 -6.15 -26.52
C THR A 216 -37.20 -5.38 -25.72
N PRO A 217 -37.80 -5.98 -24.70
CA PRO A 217 -38.92 -5.34 -24.04
C PRO A 217 -38.48 -4.23 -23.08
N ARG A 218 -39.34 -3.22 -22.91
CA ARG A 218 -39.12 -2.09 -22.02
C ARG A 218 -39.72 -2.35 -20.64
N LEU A 219 -38.98 -2.07 -19.56
CA LEU A 219 -39.46 -2.29 -18.19
C LEU A 219 -40.79 -1.60 -17.87
N PHE A 220 -40.97 -0.38 -18.39
CA PHE A 220 -42.18 0.40 -18.19
C PHE A 220 -43.43 -0.35 -18.69
N ASP A 221 -43.33 -1.07 -19.80
CA ASP A 221 -44.46 -1.75 -20.44
C ASP A 221 -44.93 -2.99 -19.65
N PHE A 222 -44.11 -3.49 -18.72
CA PHE A 222 -44.44 -4.63 -17.86
C PHE A 222 -44.99 -4.25 -16.49
N SER A 223 -44.90 -2.98 -16.10
CA SER A 223 -45.45 -2.50 -14.83
C SER A 223 -46.98 -2.48 -14.92
N LYS A 224 -47.63 -3.47 -14.31
CA LYS A 224 -49.09 -3.56 -14.23
C LYS A 224 -49.55 -2.96 -12.90
N SER A 225 -50.56 -2.10 -12.91
CA SER A 225 -51.29 -1.72 -11.69
C SER A 225 -52.74 -1.39 -12.00
N LYS A 226 -53.68 -1.86 -11.17
CA LYS A 226 -55.14 -1.69 -11.36
C LYS A 226 -55.61 -0.24 -11.18
N ARG A 227 -54.81 0.62 -10.51
CA ARG A 227 -55.17 2.02 -10.20
C ARG A 227 -54.12 3.03 -10.69
N TRP A 228 -52.87 2.59 -10.86
CA TRP A 228 -51.71 3.42 -11.19
C TRP A 228 -50.86 2.84 -12.32
N GLY A 229 -51.34 1.76 -12.97
CA GLY A 229 -50.62 1.08 -14.05
C GLY A 229 -50.51 2.02 -15.24
N ASN A 230 -49.28 2.37 -15.60
CA ASN A 230 -48.92 3.45 -16.52
C ASN A 230 -49.03 4.87 -15.94
N SER A 231 -48.81 5.06 -14.63
CA SER A 231 -48.62 6.41 -14.07
C SER A 231 -47.37 7.07 -14.66
N PRO A 232 -47.38 8.38 -14.98
CA PRO A 232 -46.21 9.05 -15.54
C PRO A 232 -45.03 9.13 -14.58
N SER A 233 -45.26 8.87 -13.28
CA SER A 233 -44.21 8.67 -12.29
C SER A 233 -43.30 7.46 -12.60
N PHE A 234 -43.85 6.35 -13.09
CA PHE A 234 -43.04 5.18 -13.48
C PHE A 234 -42.24 5.47 -14.75
N LEU A 235 -42.77 6.27 -15.66
CA LEU A 235 -42.07 6.65 -16.89
C LEU A 235 -40.88 7.57 -16.60
N LEU A 236 -41.02 8.50 -15.65
CA LEU A 236 -39.92 9.35 -15.20
C LEU A 236 -38.74 8.50 -14.68
N CYS A 237 -39.05 7.45 -13.91
CA CYS A 237 -38.04 6.64 -13.23
C CYS A 237 -37.40 5.59 -14.15
N LEU A 238 -38.20 4.91 -14.96
CA LEU A 238 -37.74 3.84 -15.84
C LEU A 238 -37.30 4.35 -17.21
N THR A 239 -37.77 5.52 -17.64
CA THR A 239 -37.53 6.09 -18.98
C THR A 239 -37.62 5.00 -20.06
N ASP A 240 -36.69 4.95 -20.99
CA ASP A 240 -36.61 3.95 -22.06
C ASP A 240 -35.67 2.78 -21.68
N THR A 241 -35.70 2.34 -20.41
CA THR A 241 -34.87 1.20 -19.95
C THR A 241 -35.40 -0.12 -20.50
N LEU A 242 -34.53 -0.85 -21.19
CA LEU A 242 -34.80 -2.16 -21.79
C LEU A 242 -34.29 -3.30 -20.91
N VAL A 243 -34.93 -4.47 -21.01
CA VAL A 243 -34.49 -5.69 -20.30
C VAL A 243 -33.95 -6.72 -21.28
N ALA A 244 -32.70 -7.11 -21.10
CA ALA A 244 -32.08 -8.20 -21.85
C ALA A 244 -32.00 -9.48 -20.99
N ASP A 245 -31.99 -10.64 -21.62
CA ASP A 245 -31.83 -11.93 -20.92
C ASP A 245 -30.37 -12.20 -20.51
N SER A 246 -29.40 -11.58 -21.20
CA SER A 246 -27.96 -11.77 -20.96
C SER A 246 -27.13 -10.51 -21.26
N LEU A 247 -25.88 -10.47 -20.76
CA LEU A 247 -24.95 -9.35 -20.98
C LEU A 247 -24.55 -9.17 -22.45
N ASP A 248 -24.42 -10.28 -23.19
CA ASP A 248 -24.10 -10.29 -24.61
C ASP A 248 -25.21 -9.60 -25.43
N GLN A 249 -26.46 -9.96 -25.15
CA GLN A 249 -27.62 -9.25 -25.72
C GLN A 249 -27.67 -7.80 -25.25
N ALA A 250 -27.45 -7.52 -23.97
CA ALA A 250 -27.48 -6.15 -23.43
C ALA A 250 -26.48 -5.24 -24.16
N THR A 251 -25.28 -5.74 -24.45
CA THR A 251 -24.22 -4.99 -25.15
C THR A 251 -24.63 -4.66 -26.58
N ARG A 252 -25.20 -5.62 -27.33
CA ARG A 252 -25.70 -5.36 -28.69
C ARG A 252 -26.84 -4.35 -28.69
N VAL A 253 -27.80 -4.48 -27.76
CA VAL A 253 -28.98 -3.63 -27.68
C VAL A 253 -28.63 -2.22 -27.20
N ALA A 254 -27.71 -2.07 -26.25
CA ALA A 254 -27.29 -0.78 -25.71
C ALA A 254 -26.57 0.08 -26.76
N TYR A 255 -25.73 -0.56 -27.59
CA TYR A 255 -24.81 0.12 -28.50
C TYR A 255 -25.29 0.12 -29.97
N GLN A 256 -26.49 0.64 -30.22
CA GLN A 256 -26.99 0.85 -31.58
C GLN A 256 -26.38 2.10 -32.23
N LYS A 257 -26.35 2.11 -33.57
CA LYS A 257 -25.77 3.20 -34.37
C LYS A 257 -26.53 4.52 -34.21
N ASP A 258 -27.86 4.44 -34.12
CA ASP A 258 -28.72 5.62 -34.15
C ASP A 258 -29.06 6.17 -32.75
N ARG A 259 -28.99 5.31 -31.73
CA ARG A 259 -29.38 5.65 -30.35
C ARG A 259 -28.71 4.76 -29.32
N ARG A 260 -28.19 5.36 -28.25
CA ARG A 260 -27.77 4.62 -27.05
C ARG A 260 -28.97 4.28 -26.17
N TRP A 261 -29.12 3.01 -25.84
CA TRP A 261 -30.18 2.51 -24.96
C TRP A 261 -29.62 2.20 -23.59
N ARG A 262 -30.42 2.51 -22.56
CA ARG A 262 -30.18 2.01 -21.21
C ARG A 262 -30.71 0.58 -21.13
N VAL A 263 -29.87 -0.38 -20.79
CA VAL A 263 -30.25 -1.80 -20.78
C VAL A 263 -29.86 -2.42 -19.46
N VAL A 264 -30.75 -3.22 -18.88
CA VAL A 264 -30.49 -4.03 -17.69
C VAL A 264 -30.70 -5.51 -18.02
N THR A 265 -29.86 -6.38 -17.50
CA THR A 265 -30.05 -7.83 -17.64
C THR A 265 -31.02 -8.36 -16.58
N LEU A 266 -31.60 -9.55 -16.80
CA LEU A 266 -32.37 -10.24 -15.76
C LEU A 266 -31.59 -10.47 -14.47
N GLN A 267 -30.25 -10.51 -14.55
CA GLN A 267 -29.36 -10.68 -13.40
C GLN A 267 -28.94 -9.35 -12.76
N GLY A 268 -29.45 -8.21 -13.24
CA GLY A 268 -29.23 -6.89 -12.65
C GLY A 268 -27.95 -6.17 -13.10
N GLN A 269 -27.29 -6.63 -14.16
CA GLN A 269 -26.16 -5.92 -14.78
C GLN A 269 -26.71 -4.79 -15.64
N ILE A 270 -26.15 -3.58 -15.54
CA ILE A 270 -26.68 -2.38 -16.19
C ILE A 270 -25.65 -1.82 -17.16
N ILE A 271 -26.12 -1.40 -18.34
CA ILE A 271 -25.36 -0.57 -19.28
C ILE A 271 -26.11 0.76 -19.39
N GLU A 272 -25.49 1.81 -18.88
CA GLU A 272 -26.06 3.16 -18.94
C GLU A 272 -25.84 3.80 -20.32
N GLN A 273 -26.64 4.83 -20.65
CA GLN A 273 -26.48 5.55 -21.92
C GLN A 273 -25.12 6.27 -22.02
N SER A 274 -24.50 6.58 -20.88
CA SER A 274 -23.15 7.11 -20.75
C SER A 274 -22.06 6.10 -21.13
N GLY A 275 -22.39 4.81 -21.23
CA GLY A 275 -21.46 3.72 -21.52
C GLY A 275 -20.76 3.13 -20.30
N THR A 276 -21.20 3.49 -19.09
CA THR A 276 -20.80 2.88 -17.81
C THR A 276 -21.62 1.66 -17.47
#